data_AF-A0A7V2T412-F1
#
_entry.id   AF-A0A7V2T412-F1
#
_cell.length_a   1.000
_cell.length_b   1.000
_cell.length_c   1.000
_cell.angle_alpha   90.00
_cell.angle_beta   90.00
_cell.angle_gamma   90.00
#
_symmetry.space_group_name_H-M   'P 1'
#
loop_
_entity.id
_entity.type
_entity.pdbx_description
1 polymer ?
#
loop_
_entity_poly.entity_id
_entity_poly.type
_entity_poly.pdbx_seq_one_letter_code
_entity_poly.pdbx_strand_id
1 'polypeptide(L)'
;MSITPVTGGTYFGSSSVSSITISNLAMPAGRVLILIGITRDATDRSLSGVSHPALSNVTTQGNTRAFNSGTSRSSEVWIVTADSDGSSGDLTITWSGTVWSQVVRVLDVTAVGNLLTIGWSTLESNAASFTVTASDAGAKHGVVFANGRVTQSGGTLDVSPWSTDKLEQGAGTNYRGISATDANTTGTQQTISVSAGNITVAVAAEILFAAVPTIDASP
;
A
#
# COMPACT_ATOMS: atom_id res chain seq x y z
N MET A 1 17.78 -7.26 7.13
CA MET A 1 16.97 -7.70 5.98
C MET A 1 15.89 -6.65 5.83
N SER A 2 15.85 -5.94 4.69
CA SER A 2 14.98 -4.79 4.48
C SER A 2 13.86 -5.04 3.50
N ILE A 3 12.64 -4.65 3.89
CA ILE A 3 11.53 -4.52 2.93
C ILE A 3 11.91 -3.43 1.94
N THR A 4 12.18 -3.83 0.70
CA THR A 4 12.79 -2.94 -0.29
C THR A 4 11.81 -2.72 -1.44
N PRO A 5 11.55 -1.47 -1.85
CA PRO A 5 10.79 -1.20 -3.06
C PRO A 5 11.48 -1.81 -4.29
N VAL A 6 10.72 -2.48 -5.15
CA VAL A 6 11.23 -2.96 -6.44
C VAL A 6 11.49 -1.75 -7.35
N THR A 7 12.69 -1.67 -7.93
CA THR A 7 13.05 -0.60 -8.88
C THR A 7 12.07 -0.53 -10.03
N GLY A 8 11.49 0.65 -10.27
CA GLY A 8 10.46 0.83 -11.30
C GLY A 8 9.09 0.22 -10.96
N GLY A 9 8.97 -0.49 -9.84
CA GLY A 9 7.73 -1.10 -9.36
C GLY A 9 6.77 -0.12 -8.69
N THR A 10 6.91 1.19 -8.95
CA THR A 10 6.00 2.22 -8.47
C THR A 10 5.30 2.89 -9.64
N TYR A 11 3.98 3.01 -9.55
CA TYR A 11 3.15 3.69 -10.54
C TYR A 11 2.23 4.72 -9.89
N PHE A 12 2.09 5.87 -10.53
CA PHE A 12 1.13 6.91 -10.19
C PHE A 12 0.28 7.27 -11.41
N GLY A 13 -1.02 7.06 -11.31
CA GLY A 13 -2.00 7.46 -12.32
C GLY A 13 -3.09 8.37 -11.76
N SER A 14 -3.61 9.26 -12.60
CA SER A 14 -4.71 10.19 -12.32
C SER A 14 -5.77 10.24 -13.44
N SER A 15 -5.82 9.19 -14.28
CA SER A 15 -6.78 9.06 -15.38
C SER A 15 -7.86 8.03 -15.06
N SER A 16 -9.05 8.21 -15.66
CA SER A 16 -10.14 7.22 -15.62
C SER A 16 -9.80 6.00 -16.46
N VAL A 17 -9.31 4.94 -15.81
CA VAL A 17 -8.87 3.70 -16.49
C VAL A 17 -9.47 2.47 -15.81
N SER A 18 -9.70 1.41 -16.58
CA SER A 18 -10.06 0.07 -16.07
C SER A 18 -8.84 -0.84 -15.91
N SER A 19 -7.68 -0.43 -16.41
CA SER A 19 -6.44 -1.17 -16.31
C SER A 19 -5.23 -0.24 -16.24
N ILE A 20 -4.18 -0.71 -15.57
CA ILE A 20 -2.87 -0.07 -15.49
C ILE A 20 -1.83 -1.08 -15.90
N THR A 21 -0.80 -0.63 -16.62
CA THR A 21 0.37 -1.42 -16.96
C THR A 21 1.64 -0.71 -16.52
N ILE A 22 2.49 -1.39 -15.75
CA ILE A 22 3.87 -0.99 -15.49
C ILE A 22 4.74 -1.83 -16.43
N SER A 23 5.29 -1.19 -17.46
CA SER A 23 5.99 -1.90 -18.53
C SER A 23 7.42 -2.31 -18.13
N ASN A 24 7.85 -3.48 -18.60
CA ASN A 24 9.20 -4.01 -18.41
C ASN A 24 9.70 -3.99 -16.96
N LEU A 25 8.80 -4.28 -16.01
CA LEU A 25 9.15 -4.41 -14.60
C LEU A 25 9.96 -5.70 -14.39
N ALA A 26 11.15 -5.58 -13.81
CA ALA A 26 11.92 -6.73 -13.35
C ALA A 26 11.46 -7.11 -11.94
N MET A 27 10.87 -8.30 -11.78
CA MET A 27 10.47 -8.78 -10.46
C MET A 27 11.66 -9.44 -9.75
N PRO A 28 11.80 -9.28 -8.43
CA PRO A 28 12.72 -10.11 -7.66
C PRO A 28 12.22 -11.56 -7.64
N ALA A 29 13.14 -12.53 -7.53
CA ALA A 29 12.77 -13.93 -7.35
C ALA A 29 12.32 -14.17 -5.90
N GLY A 30 11.25 -14.95 -5.71
CA GLY A 30 10.63 -15.28 -4.43
C GLY A 30 9.36 -14.47 -4.15
N ARG A 31 9.13 -14.05 -2.90
CA ARG A 31 7.84 -13.44 -2.50
C ARG A 31 7.80 -11.93 -2.74
N VAL A 32 6.71 -11.47 -3.35
CA VAL A 32 6.42 -10.04 -3.55
C VAL A 32 5.11 -9.64 -2.90
N LEU A 33 5.06 -8.37 -2.50
CA LEU A 33 3.85 -7.69 -2.05
C LEU A 33 3.50 -6.58 -3.02
N ILE A 34 2.27 -6.57 -3.51
CA ILE A 34 1.74 -5.54 -4.40
C ILE A 34 0.69 -4.75 -3.62
N LEU A 35 1.01 -3.50 -3.35
CA LEU A 35 0.18 -2.53 -2.65
C LEU A 35 -0.55 -1.68 -3.68
N ILE A 36 -1.88 -1.65 -3.60
CA ILE A 36 -2.68 -0.94 -4.58
C ILE A 36 -3.63 -0.01 -3.84
N GLY A 37 -3.54 1.28 -4.13
CA GLY A 37 -4.41 2.32 -3.56
C GLY A 37 -5.17 3.01 -4.67
N ILE A 38 -6.47 3.23 -4.50
CA ILE A 38 -7.30 3.94 -5.49
C ILE A 38 -8.18 5.01 -4.86
N THR A 39 -8.47 6.07 -5.61
CA THR A 39 -9.46 7.10 -5.28
C THR A 39 -10.44 7.27 -6.44
N ARG A 40 -11.72 7.49 -6.10
CA ARG A 40 -12.84 7.56 -7.06
C ARG A 40 -14.12 8.08 -6.39
N ASP A 41 -15.20 8.15 -7.17
CA ASP A 41 -16.51 8.56 -6.69
C ASP A 41 -17.50 7.38 -6.58
N ALA A 42 -18.29 7.42 -5.50
CA ALA A 42 -19.51 6.69 -5.11
C ALA A 42 -19.70 5.18 -5.43
N THR A 43 -19.47 4.70 -6.65
CA THR A 43 -19.79 3.31 -7.03
C THR A 43 -18.84 2.31 -6.34
N ASP A 44 -19.16 1.02 -6.27
CA ASP A 44 -18.21 -0.04 -5.90
C ASP A 44 -17.43 -0.54 -7.13
N ARG A 45 -16.23 -1.08 -6.93
CA ARG A 45 -15.36 -1.72 -7.94
C ARG A 45 -14.66 -2.85 -7.20
N SER A 46 -14.31 -3.87 -7.97
CA SER A 46 -13.47 -4.95 -7.50
C SER A 46 -12.19 -4.97 -8.31
N LEU A 47 -11.10 -5.33 -7.64
CA LEU A 47 -9.90 -5.80 -8.30
C LEU A 47 -10.26 -7.07 -9.06
N SER A 48 -10.18 -7.04 -10.39
CA SER A 48 -10.55 -8.18 -11.24
C SER A 48 -9.36 -9.03 -11.67
N GLY A 49 -8.13 -8.50 -11.55
CA GLY A 49 -6.93 -9.27 -11.86
C GLY A 49 -5.64 -8.49 -11.64
N VAL A 50 -4.61 -9.22 -11.24
CA VAL A 50 -3.21 -8.79 -11.19
C VAL A 50 -2.38 -9.83 -11.92
N SER A 51 -1.65 -9.42 -12.96
CA SER A 51 -0.92 -10.34 -13.83
C SER A 51 0.45 -9.80 -14.19
N HIS A 52 1.46 -10.65 -14.16
CA HIS A 52 2.80 -10.43 -14.67
C HIS A 52 3.41 -11.80 -14.96
N PRO A 53 4.21 -11.98 -16.03
CA PRO A 53 4.68 -13.31 -16.46
C PRO A 53 5.49 -14.07 -15.40
N ALA A 54 6.25 -13.36 -14.57
CA ALA A 54 6.99 -13.95 -13.45
C ALA A 54 6.09 -14.45 -12.30
N LEU A 55 4.85 -13.97 -12.20
CA LEU A 55 4.03 -14.16 -11.01
C LEU A 55 3.23 -15.46 -11.05
N SER A 56 3.21 -16.13 -9.90
CA SER A 56 2.36 -17.27 -9.59
C SER A 56 1.74 -17.11 -8.20
N ASN A 57 0.75 -17.94 -7.87
CA ASN A 57 0.06 -17.92 -6.57
C ASN A 57 -0.47 -16.53 -6.14
N VAL A 58 -0.90 -15.73 -7.12
CA VAL A 58 -1.40 -14.38 -6.89
C VAL A 58 -2.66 -14.43 -6.02
N THR A 59 -2.59 -13.85 -4.83
CA THR A 59 -3.65 -13.89 -3.82
C THR A 59 -3.95 -12.50 -3.31
N THR A 60 -5.22 -12.09 -3.37
CA THR A 60 -5.70 -10.89 -2.66
C THR A 60 -5.85 -11.22 -1.19
N GLN A 61 -5.01 -10.61 -0.35
CA GLN A 61 -5.02 -10.80 1.10
C GLN A 61 -6.15 -10.03 1.78
N GLY A 62 -6.55 -8.90 1.20
CA GLY A 62 -7.69 -8.15 1.66
C GLY A 62 -7.79 -6.77 1.03
N ASN A 63 -8.90 -6.11 1.31
CA ASN A 63 -9.15 -4.74 0.91
C ASN A 63 -9.96 -4.01 1.97
N THR A 64 -9.86 -2.69 1.97
CA THR A 64 -10.74 -1.84 2.75
C THR A 64 -11.06 -0.54 2.00
N ARG A 65 -12.14 0.11 2.43
CA ARG A 65 -12.69 1.32 1.81
C ARG A 65 -13.09 2.32 2.89
N ALA A 66 -12.83 3.58 2.61
CA ALA A 66 -13.42 4.71 3.33
C ALA A 66 -14.27 5.54 2.35
N PHE A 67 -15.46 5.96 2.76
CA PHE A 67 -16.34 6.80 1.95
C PHE A 67 -16.80 8.04 2.71
N ASN A 68 -16.49 9.22 2.17
CA ASN A 68 -16.97 10.50 2.70
C ASN A 68 -18.18 10.97 1.90
N SER A 69 -19.37 10.88 2.50
CA SER A 69 -20.65 11.26 1.89
C SER A 69 -20.74 12.76 1.59
N GLY A 70 -20.13 13.62 2.41
CA GLY A 70 -20.11 15.08 2.22
C GLY A 70 -19.38 15.53 0.96
N THR A 71 -18.45 14.72 0.44
CA THR A 71 -17.72 15.00 -0.80
C THR A 71 -17.98 13.99 -1.92
N SER A 72 -18.76 12.94 -1.64
CA SER A 72 -19.04 11.80 -2.53
C SER A 72 -17.78 11.07 -3.02
N ARG A 73 -16.74 11.01 -2.17
CA ARG A 73 -15.43 10.43 -2.50
C ARG A 73 -15.15 9.18 -1.69
N SER A 74 -14.51 8.21 -2.32
CA SER A 74 -13.92 7.07 -1.63
C SER A 74 -12.45 6.89 -1.92
N SER A 75 -11.76 6.38 -0.92
CA SER A 75 -10.39 5.85 -1.02
C SER A 75 -10.42 4.38 -0.64
N GLU A 76 -9.68 3.56 -1.36
CA GLU A 76 -9.60 2.12 -1.15
C GLU A 76 -8.14 1.68 -1.18
N VAL A 77 -7.84 0.61 -0.47
CA VAL A 77 -6.56 -0.11 -0.52
C VAL A 77 -6.81 -1.59 -0.72
N TRP A 78 -6.01 -2.21 -1.57
CA TRP A 78 -5.95 -3.63 -1.83
C TRP A 78 -4.53 -4.13 -1.60
N ILE A 79 -4.41 -5.27 -0.91
CA ILE A 79 -3.13 -5.92 -0.63
C ILE A 79 -3.12 -7.26 -1.36
N VAL A 80 -2.11 -7.44 -2.21
CA VAL A 80 -1.93 -8.66 -3.00
C VAL A 80 -0.55 -9.24 -2.74
N THR A 81 -0.46 -10.54 -2.55
CA THR A 81 0.81 -11.27 -2.47
C THR A 81 0.95 -12.17 -3.69
N ALA A 82 2.18 -12.42 -4.10
CA ALA A 82 2.47 -13.40 -5.14
C ALA A 82 3.87 -13.99 -4.95
N ASP A 83 4.08 -15.18 -5.52
CA ASP A 83 5.42 -15.73 -5.74
C ASP A 83 5.90 -15.29 -7.12
N SER A 84 7.21 -15.09 -7.27
CA SER A 84 7.86 -14.61 -8.48
C SER A 84 9.05 -15.50 -8.83
N ASP A 85 9.20 -15.86 -10.10
CA ASP A 85 10.39 -16.58 -10.59
C ASP A 85 11.59 -15.66 -10.91
N GLY A 86 11.41 -14.34 -10.81
CA GLY A 86 12.44 -13.34 -11.05
C GLY A 86 12.54 -12.84 -12.51
N SER A 87 11.62 -13.24 -13.40
CA SER A 87 11.61 -12.75 -14.77
C SER A 87 11.14 -11.29 -14.88
N SER A 88 11.42 -10.66 -16.02
CA SER A 88 10.88 -9.35 -16.36
C SER A 88 9.61 -9.46 -17.20
N GLY A 89 8.78 -8.43 -17.16
CA GLY A 89 7.62 -8.29 -18.04
C GLY A 89 6.71 -7.14 -17.63
N ASP A 90 5.50 -7.13 -18.17
CA ASP A 90 4.52 -6.09 -17.88
C ASP A 90 3.65 -6.50 -16.69
N LEU A 91 3.63 -5.67 -15.65
CA LEU A 91 2.67 -5.82 -14.55
C LEU A 91 1.37 -5.11 -14.93
N THR A 92 0.30 -5.88 -15.07
CA THR A 92 -1.03 -5.36 -15.37
C THR A 92 -1.98 -5.55 -14.20
N ILE A 93 -2.68 -4.48 -13.82
CA ILE A 93 -3.73 -4.49 -12.79
C ILE A 93 -5.04 -4.08 -13.45
N THR A 94 -6.09 -4.86 -13.26
CA THR A 94 -7.40 -4.66 -13.88
C THR A 94 -8.50 -4.54 -12.84
N TRP A 95 -9.52 -3.76 -13.18
CA TRP A 95 -10.68 -3.48 -12.35
C TRP A 95 -11.96 -3.79 -13.10
N SER A 96 -13.03 -4.14 -12.38
CA SER A 96 -14.39 -4.29 -12.95
C SER A 96 -15.02 -2.96 -13.42
N GLY A 97 -14.23 -1.89 -13.51
CA GLY A 97 -14.58 -0.64 -14.19
C GLY A 97 -13.58 0.48 -13.89
N THR A 98 -13.98 1.73 -14.09
CA THR A 98 -13.04 2.85 -14.05
C THR A 98 -12.69 3.30 -12.63
N VAL A 99 -11.41 3.57 -12.42
CA VAL A 99 -10.81 4.22 -11.24
C VAL A 99 -10.12 5.51 -11.70
N TRP A 100 -10.05 6.54 -10.85
CA TRP A 100 -9.55 7.86 -11.29
C TRP A 100 -8.11 8.12 -10.90
N SER A 101 -7.76 7.74 -9.68
CA SER A 101 -6.44 7.95 -9.12
C SER A 101 -5.97 6.64 -8.56
N GLN A 102 -4.79 6.18 -8.96
CA GLN A 102 -4.27 4.87 -8.57
C GLN A 102 -2.78 4.95 -8.26
N VAL A 103 -2.40 4.36 -7.14
CA VAL A 103 -1.01 4.07 -6.78
C VAL A 103 -0.83 2.56 -6.80
N VAL A 104 0.30 2.14 -7.34
CA VAL A 104 0.76 0.76 -7.23
C VAL A 104 2.18 0.83 -6.71
N ARG A 105 2.49 0.02 -5.70
CA ARG A 105 3.87 -0.19 -5.26
C ARG A 105 4.12 -1.67 -5.06
N VAL A 106 5.21 -2.16 -5.65
CA VAL A 106 5.69 -3.52 -5.52
C VAL A 106 6.87 -3.53 -4.56
N LEU A 107 6.83 -4.42 -3.57
CA LEU A 107 7.89 -4.62 -2.59
C LEU A 107 8.47 -6.00 -2.72
N ASP A 108 9.80 -6.08 -2.64
CA ASP A 108 10.52 -7.31 -2.35
C ASP A 108 10.37 -7.63 -0.86
N VAL A 109 9.71 -8.75 -0.58
CA VAL A 109 9.46 -9.24 0.78
C VAL A 109 9.99 -10.66 0.98
N THR A 110 10.89 -11.10 0.10
CA THR A 110 11.52 -12.43 0.15
C THR A 110 12.12 -12.75 1.51
N ALA A 111 12.68 -11.72 2.16
CA ALA A 111 13.49 -11.81 3.36
C ALA A 111 12.73 -11.55 4.68
N VAL A 112 11.47 -11.14 4.65
CA VAL A 112 10.74 -10.67 5.86
C VAL A 112 9.82 -11.69 6.51
N GLY A 113 9.83 -12.95 6.05
CA GLY A 113 9.06 -14.02 6.67
C GLY A 113 7.61 -14.11 6.21
N ASN A 114 6.74 -14.72 7.01
CA ASN A 114 5.33 -14.91 6.67
C ASN A 114 4.50 -13.69 7.06
N LEU A 115 3.53 -13.33 6.21
CA LEU A 115 2.49 -12.37 6.57
C LEU A 115 1.73 -12.87 7.81
N LEU A 116 1.66 -12.06 8.85
CA LEU A 116 0.92 -12.36 10.08
C LEU A 116 -0.48 -11.78 10.04
N THR A 117 -0.56 -10.46 9.85
CA THR A 117 -1.82 -9.73 9.90
C THR A 117 -1.81 -8.54 8.96
N ILE A 118 -3.03 -8.09 8.63
CA ILE A 118 -3.27 -6.80 8.00
C ILE A 118 -4.28 -6.05 8.86
N GLY A 119 -3.80 -5.00 9.53
CA GLY A 119 -4.62 -4.03 10.24
C GLY A 119 -5.12 -2.94 9.29
N TRP A 120 -6.33 -2.44 9.53
CA TRP A 120 -6.96 -1.42 8.69
C TRP A 120 -7.36 -0.20 9.50
N SER A 121 -7.18 0.98 8.92
CA SER A 121 -7.69 2.23 9.49
C SER A 121 -8.33 3.07 8.41
N THR A 122 -9.51 3.60 8.71
CA THR A 122 -10.32 4.40 7.78
C THR A 122 -10.62 5.76 8.39
N LEU A 123 -10.59 6.79 7.56
CA LEU A 123 -11.06 8.14 7.90
C LEU A 123 -12.11 8.55 6.86
N GLU A 124 -13.33 8.78 7.32
CA GLU A 124 -14.49 9.10 6.48
C GLU A 124 -14.96 10.56 6.63
N SER A 125 -14.14 11.40 7.28
CA SER A 125 -14.41 12.80 7.57
C SER A 125 -13.15 13.65 7.49
N ASN A 126 -13.32 14.97 7.57
CA ASN A 126 -12.19 15.89 7.51
C ASN A 126 -11.37 15.83 8.81
N ALA A 127 -10.08 15.50 8.72
CA ALA A 127 -9.16 15.56 9.85
C ALA A 127 -7.77 16.04 9.45
N ALA A 128 -7.03 16.61 10.41
CA ALA A 128 -5.64 17.02 10.20
C ALA A 128 -4.67 15.82 10.19
N SER A 129 -5.06 14.72 10.86
CA SER A 129 -4.28 13.49 10.93
C SER A 129 -5.19 12.27 11.11
N PHE A 130 -4.62 11.08 10.89
CA PHE A 130 -5.20 9.80 11.28
C PHE A 130 -4.10 8.83 11.71
N THR A 131 -4.45 7.88 12.58
CA THR A 131 -3.47 6.99 13.22
C THR A 131 -3.75 5.54 12.85
N VAL A 132 -2.67 4.77 12.70
CA VAL A 132 -2.66 3.32 12.51
C VAL A 132 -1.89 2.71 13.68
N THR A 133 -2.39 1.62 14.27
CA THR A 133 -1.79 1.01 15.47
C THR A 133 -1.42 -0.44 15.22
N ALA A 134 -0.13 -0.75 15.45
CA ALA A 134 0.39 -2.11 15.38
C ALA A 134 -0.11 -2.92 16.59
N SER A 135 -1.14 -3.74 16.39
CA SER A 135 -1.77 -4.47 17.49
C SER A 135 -1.12 -5.81 17.84
N ASP A 136 -0.23 -6.34 17.00
CA ASP A 136 0.17 -7.75 17.12
C ASP A 136 1.52 -7.94 17.81
N ALA A 137 1.49 -8.72 18.89
CA ALA A 137 2.69 -9.15 19.61
C ALA A 137 3.51 -10.12 18.74
N GLY A 138 4.77 -9.77 18.50
CA GLY A 138 5.74 -10.63 17.79
C GLY A 138 6.04 -10.22 16.34
N ALA A 139 5.43 -9.15 15.84
CA ALA A 139 5.79 -8.56 14.56
C ALA A 139 7.23 -8.01 14.58
N LYS A 140 8.05 -8.39 13.59
CA LYS A 140 9.43 -7.91 13.45
C LYS A 140 9.60 -6.87 12.36
N HIS A 141 8.76 -6.93 11.34
CA HIS A 141 8.77 -6.01 10.22
C HIS A 141 7.36 -5.48 10.00
N GLY A 142 7.25 -4.23 9.59
CA GLY A 142 5.96 -3.58 9.33
C GLY A 142 6.00 -2.71 8.09
N VAL A 143 4.90 -2.73 7.35
CA VAL A 143 4.63 -1.81 6.24
C VAL A 143 3.32 -1.10 6.52
N VAL A 144 3.35 0.22 6.55
CA VAL A 144 2.13 1.03 6.50
C VAL A 144 1.98 1.58 5.10
N PHE A 145 0.85 1.28 4.47
CA PHE A 145 0.50 1.79 3.16
C PHE A 145 -0.78 2.62 3.25
N ALA A 146 -0.70 3.89 2.89
CA ALA A 146 -1.79 4.85 2.99
C ALA A 146 -2.20 5.38 1.62
N ASN A 147 -3.51 5.53 1.43
CA ASN A 147 -4.10 6.15 0.27
C ASN A 147 -5.25 7.04 0.72
N GLY A 148 -5.25 8.29 0.27
CA GLY A 148 -6.28 9.23 0.65
C GLY A 148 -6.33 10.48 -0.22
N ARG A 149 -7.18 11.40 0.20
CA ARG A 149 -7.40 12.67 -0.47
C ARG A 149 -7.35 13.82 0.54
N VAL A 150 -6.78 14.95 0.14
CA VAL A 150 -6.75 16.22 0.89
C VAL A 150 -7.66 17.28 0.27
N THR A 151 -8.08 18.25 1.07
CA THR A 151 -8.93 19.37 0.62
C THR A 151 -8.17 20.41 -0.22
N GLN A 152 -6.85 20.52 -0.06
CA GLN A 152 -6.02 21.53 -0.73
C GLN A 152 -4.81 20.90 -1.40
N SER A 153 -4.47 21.37 -2.60
CA SER A 153 -3.23 21.00 -3.28
C SER A 153 -2.03 21.66 -2.61
N GLY A 154 -0.90 20.96 -2.51
CA GLY A 154 0.40 21.54 -2.11
C GLY A 154 0.79 21.30 -0.65
N GLY A 155 0.03 20.48 0.10
CA GLY A 155 0.48 19.95 1.39
C GLY A 155 1.47 18.79 1.22
N THR A 156 2.45 18.71 2.12
CA THR A 156 3.30 17.52 2.30
C THR A 156 2.62 16.56 3.27
N LEU A 157 2.71 15.26 3.01
CA LEU A 157 2.23 14.24 3.93
C LEU A 157 3.40 13.81 4.82
N ASP A 158 3.20 13.90 6.12
CA ASP A 158 4.19 13.54 7.14
C ASP A 158 3.74 12.26 7.84
N VAL A 159 4.61 11.24 7.87
CA VAL A 159 4.37 9.99 8.58
C VAL A 159 5.44 9.78 9.63
N SER A 160 4.99 9.59 10.86
CA SER A 160 5.83 9.47 12.05
C SER A 160 5.42 8.24 12.84
N PRO A 161 6.36 7.52 13.48
CA PRO A 161 7.81 7.79 13.54
C PRO A 161 8.71 7.21 12.42
N TRP A 162 8.21 6.41 11.48
CA TRP A 162 9.07 5.51 10.69
C TRP A 162 9.62 6.03 9.33
N SER A 163 9.39 7.26 8.88
CA SER A 163 9.68 7.59 7.46
C SER A 163 11.08 8.18 7.16
N THR A 164 11.76 7.60 6.17
CA THR A 164 12.72 8.28 5.25
C THR A 164 12.23 8.29 3.79
N ASP A 165 11.33 7.39 3.41
CA ASP A 165 10.66 7.36 2.11
C ASP A 165 9.40 8.26 2.17
N LYS A 166 9.46 9.42 1.54
CA LYS A 166 8.37 10.39 1.57
C LYS A 166 7.21 9.89 0.72
N LEU A 167 6.02 10.00 1.28
CA LEU A 167 4.76 9.78 0.59
C LEU A 167 4.64 10.80 -0.53
N GLU A 168 4.67 10.33 -1.77
CA GLU A 168 4.59 11.21 -2.92
C GLU A 168 3.17 11.78 -3.03
N GLN A 169 3.08 13.11 -3.08
CA GLN A 169 1.85 13.78 -3.48
C GLN A 169 1.57 13.34 -4.93
N GLY A 170 0.52 12.55 -5.14
CA GLY A 170 0.00 12.35 -6.49
C GLY A 170 -0.50 13.69 -7.02
N ALA A 171 -0.43 13.93 -8.32
CA ALA A 171 -0.91 15.17 -8.93
C ALA A 171 -2.30 15.60 -8.35
N GLY A 172 -2.39 16.83 -7.87
CA GLY A 172 -3.62 17.41 -7.32
C GLY A 172 -3.84 17.14 -5.82
N THR A 173 -4.97 16.54 -5.48
CA THR A 173 -5.47 16.40 -4.10
C THR A 173 -5.34 15.00 -3.52
N ASN A 174 -4.64 14.08 -4.21
CA ASN A 174 -4.49 12.70 -3.73
C ASN A 174 -3.13 12.54 -3.07
N TYR A 175 -3.09 11.92 -1.89
CA TYR A 175 -1.84 11.53 -1.25
C TYR A 175 -1.75 10.02 -1.18
N ARG A 176 -0.54 9.51 -1.37
CA ARG A 176 -0.25 8.10 -1.27
C ARG A 176 1.11 7.91 -0.68
N GLY A 177 1.30 6.82 0.05
CA GLY A 177 2.66 6.40 0.32
C GLY A 177 2.76 5.26 1.27
N ILE A 178 4.02 4.98 1.58
CA ILE A 178 4.42 3.79 2.28
C ILE A 178 5.46 4.19 3.34
N SER A 179 5.38 3.58 4.50
CA SER A 179 6.47 3.53 5.46
C SER A 179 6.75 2.06 5.75
N ALA A 180 8.02 1.67 5.67
CA ALA A 180 8.45 0.32 5.97
C ALA A 180 9.56 0.36 7.02
N THR A 181 9.55 -0.61 7.92
CA THR A 181 10.60 -0.76 8.94
C THR A 181 10.90 -2.23 9.18
N ASP A 182 12.17 -2.49 9.49
CA ASP A 182 12.65 -3.78 9.95
C ASP A 182 12.82 -3.86 11.46
N ALA A 183 12.41 -2.81 12.16
CA ALA A 183 12.38 -2.76 13.62
C ALA A 183 11.09 -3.40 14.15
N ASN A 184 11.16 -3.94 15.36
CA ASN A 184 9.99 -4.45 16.07
C ASN A 184 8.91 -3.38 16.14
N THR A 185 7.75 -3.67 15.55
CA THR A 185 6.63 -2.75 15.45
C THR A 185 5.58 -2.96 16.52
N THR A 186 5.74 -3.95 17.42
CA THR A 186 4.75 -4.28 18.46
C THR A 186 4.39 -3.05 19.30
N GLY A 187 3.11 -2.67 19.30
CA GLY A 187 2.58 -1.56 20.12
C GLY A 187 2.94 -0.16 19.62
N THR A 188 3.56 -0.04 18.44
CA THR A 188 3.89 1.25 17.85
C THR A 188 2.69 1.83 17.12
N GLN A 189 2.48 3.14 17.23
CA GLN A 189 1.48 3.87 16.45
C GLN A 189 2.17 4.64 15.32
N GLN A 190 1.66 4.50 14.09
CA GLN A 190 1.98 5.40 13.00
C GLN A 190 0.92 6.48 12.90
N THR A 191 1.35 7.74 12.95
CA THR A 191 0.47 8.87 12.68
C THR A 191 0.77 9.43 11.31
N ILE A 192 -0.29 9.60 10.52
CA ILE A 192 -0.24 10.14 9.17
C ILE A 192 -0.92 11.50 9.20
N SER A 193 -0.17 12.54 8.90
CA SER A 193 -0.58 13.95 8.98
C SER A 193 -0.33 14.66 7.65
N VAL A 194 -1.06 15.74 7.40
CA VAL A 194 -0.84 16.62 6.24
C VAL A 194 -0.41 18.01 6.72
N SER A 195 0.60 18.60 6.08
CA SER A 195 1.14 19.91 6.48
C SER A 195 0.29 21.10 6.05
N ALA A 196 -0.61 20.90 5.07
CA ALA A 196 -1.57 21.90 4.63
C ALA A 196 -2.92 21.26 4.24
N GLY A 197 -4.01 21.92 4.63
CA GLY A 197 -5.37 21.43 4.41
C GLY A 197 -5.79 20.33 5.41
N ASN A 198 -6.88 19.64 5.11
CA ASN A 198 -7.38 18.49 5.87
C ASN A 198 -7.43 17.26 4.97
N ILE A 199 -7.18 16.10 5.54
CA ILE A 199 -7.50 14.80 4.94
C ILE A 199 -9.01 14.70 4.86
N THR A 200 -9.55 14.53 3.65
CA THR A 200 -10.99 14.43 3.37
C THR A 200 -11.52 13.01 3.51
N VAL A 201 -10.75 12.04 3.03
CA VAL A 201 -11.06 10.61 3.09
C VAL A 201 -9.76 9.84 2.99
N ALA A 202 -9.61 8.77 3.77
CA ALA A 202 -8.38 7.99 3.78
C ALA A 202 -8.58 6.55 4.20
N VAL A 203 -7.67 5.73 3.71
CA VAL A 203 -7.45 4.37 4.14
C VAL A 203 -5.96 4.20 4.41
N ALA A 204 -5.62 3.46 5.45
CA ALA A 204 -4.31 2.84 5.57
C ALA A 204 -4.43 1.36 5.92
N ALA A 205 -3.48 0.60 5.39
CA ALA A 205 -3.21 -0.78 5.77
C ALA A 205 -1.89 -0.82 6.54
N GLU A 206 -1.88 -1.53 7.66
CA GLU A 206 -0.67 -1.94 8.35
C GLU A 206 -0.47 -3.43 8.15
N ILE A 207 0.70 -3.80 7.65
CA ILE A 207 1.00 -5.13 7.16
C ILE A 207 2.19 -5.62 7.98
N LEU A 208 1.96 -6.65 8.78
CA LEU A 208 2.94 -7.14 9.75
C LEU A 208 3.45 -8.51 9.35
N PHE A 209 4.76 -8.71 9.48
CA PHE A 209 5.43 -9.96 9.16
C PHE A 209 6.08 -10.61 10.38
N ALA A 210 6.07 -11.94 10.40
CA ALA A 210 6.74 -12.76 11.39
C ALA A 210 8.26 -12.69 11.24
N ALA A 211 8.99 -12.94 12.32
CA ALA A 211 10.41 -13.25 12.20
C ALA A 211 10.61 -14.46 11.27
N VAL A 212 11.61 -14.42 10.38
CA VAL A 212 12.08 -15.63 9.71
C VAL A 212 12.53 -16.61 10.81
N PRO A 213 12.07 -17.88 10.82
CA PRO A 213 12.57 -18.86 11.77
C PRO A 213 14.09 -18.93 11.63
N THR A 214 14.82 -18.57 12.68
CA THR A 214 16.24 -18.88 12.76
C THR A 214 16.32 -20.40 12.86
N ILE A 215 16.75 -21.07 11.78
CA ILE A 215 17.18 -22.45 11.90
C ILE A 215 18.39 -22.37 12.83
N ASP A 216 18.23 -22.87 14.05
CA ASP A 216 19.32 -23.00 14.99
C ASP A 216 20.33 -23.95 14.33
N ALA A 217 21.40 -23.38 13.79
CA ALA A 217 22.54 -24.15 13.32
C ALA A 217 23.34 -24.61 14.55
N SER A 218 22.73 -25.45 15.38
CA SER A 218 23.47 -26.22 16.38
C SER A 218 23.68 -27.63 15.83
N PRO A 219 24.95 -28.06 15.63
CA PRO A 219 25.28 -29.44 15.27
C PRO A 219 24.93 -30.42 16.40
#